data_AF-A0A4Q8R7A7-F1
#
_entry.id   AF-A0A4Q8R7A7-F1
#
_cell.length_a   1.000
_cell.length_b   1.000
_cell.length_c   1.000
_cell.angle_alpha   90.00
_cell.angle_beta   90.00
_cell.angle_gamma   90.00
#
_symmetry.space_group_name_H-M   'P 1'
#
loop_
_entity.id
_entity.type
_entity.pdbx_description
1 polymer ?
#
loop_
_entity_poly.entity_id
_entity_poly.type
_entity_poly.pdbx_seq_one_letter_code
_entity_poly.pdbx_strand_id
1 'polypeptide(L)' 'MRTPVAKYGGVRERASAQMTRAQALRLKGLAEEAYQPRQYAGDLSFEEAERRIQALEAEIALADSF' A
#
# COMPACT_ATOMS: atom_id res chain seq x y z
N MET A 1 -21.44 -19.37 32.16
CA MET A 1 -20.02 -19.11 32.46
C MET A 1 -19.48 -18.13 31.43
N ARG A 2 -18.97 -16.97 31.87
CA ARG A 2 -18.29 -15.98 31.00
C ARG A 2 -16.81 -16.34 30.94
N THR A 3 -16.26 -16.53 29.74
CA THR A 3 -14.81 -16.55 29.52
C THR A 3 -14.41 -15.32 28.70
N PRO A 4 -13.42 -14.54 29.14
CA PRO A 4 -13.00 -13.33 28.47
C PRO A 4 -12.08 -13.64 27.28
N VAL A 5 -12.15 -12.75 26.30
CA VAL A 5 -11.32 -12.64 25.11
C VAL A 5 -9.84 -12.52 25.49
N ALA A 6 -8.97 -13.35 24.88
CA ALA A 6 -7.54 -13.09 24.81
C ALA A 6 -7.19 -12.52 23.43
N LYS A 7 -7.26 -11.18 23.36
CA LYS A 7 -6.77 -10.35 22.26
C LYS A 7 -5.25 -10.38 22.20
N TYR A 8 -4.66 -11.24 21.38
CA TYR A 8 -3.28 -11.06 20.93
C TYR A 8 -3.11 -11.47 19.47
N GLY A 9 -3.87 -10.81 18.58
CA GLY A 9 -3.45 -10.64 17.18
C GLY A 9 -2.20 -9.77 17.20
N GLY A 10 -1.04 -10.44 17.25
CA GLY A 10 0.25 -9.88 17.65
C GLY A 10 0.74 -8.79 16.72
N VAL A 11 1.60 -7.93 17.24
CA VAL A 11 2.30 -6.84 16.54
C VAL A 11 2.90 -7.28 15.19
N ARG A 12 3.20 -8.57 15.02
CA ARG A 12 3.62 -9.19 13.76
C ARG A 12 2.58 -9.15 12.64
N GLU A 13 1.30 -9.36 12.94
CA GLU A 13 0.22 -9.32 11.92
C GLU A 13 -0.02 -7.90 11.43
N ARG A 14 0.17 -6.90 12.31
CA ARG A 14 0.13 -5.48 11.95
C ARG A 14 1.38 -5.01 11.21
N ALA A 15 2.55 -5.57 11.52
CA ALA A 15 3.79 -5.26 10.83
C ALA A 15 3.83 -5.88 9.41
N SER A 16 3.24 -7.06 9.20
CA SER A 16 2.95 -7.60 7.86
C SER A 16 1.85 -6.81 7.13
N ALA A 17 1.05 -6.04 7.87
CA ALA A 17 0.01 -5.19 7.34
C ALA A 17 0.44 -3.73 7.17
N GLN A 18 1.72 -3.36 7.30
CA GLN A 18 2.19 -2.00 7.05
C GLN A 18 3.00 -1.95 5.75
N MET A 19 2.81 -0.91 4.96
CA MET A 19 3.58 -0.66 3.74
C MET A 19 5.09 -0.66 4.03
N THR A 20 5.84 -1.41 3.21
CA THR A 20 7.30 -1.41 3.31
C THR A 20 7.90 -0.11 2.78
N ARG A 21 9.13 0.22 3.20
CA ARG A 21 9.88 1.35 2.63
C ARG A 21 10.04 1.26 1.11
N ALA A 22 10.23 0.04 0.58
CA ALA A 22 10.37 -0.19 -0.85
C ALA A 22 9.07 0.14 -1.60
N GLN A 23 7.93 -0.32 -1.10
CA GLN A 23 6.61 0.03 -1.65
C GLN A 23 6.34 1.54 -1.55
N ALA A 24 6.70 2.18 -0.43
CA ALA A 24 6.53 3.61 -0.25
C ALA A 24 7.31 4.42 -1.30
N LEU A 25 8.56 4.04 -1.59
CA LEU A 25 9.39 4.70 -2.60
C LEU A 25 8.82 4.47 -4.01
N ARG A 26 8.40 3.24 -4.33
CA ARG A 26 7.82 2.90 -5.64
C ARG A 26 6.49 3.63 -5.87
N LEU A 27 5.60 3.60 -4.89
CA LEU A 27 4.32 4.30 -4.94
C LEU A 27 4.51 5.81 -5.09
N LYS A 28 5.50 6.39 -4.39
CA LYS A 28 5.82 7.81 -4.54
C LYS A 28 6.26 8.15 -5.97
N GLY A 29 7.20 7.40 -6.54
CA GLY A 29 7.69 7.63 -7.90
C GLY A 29 6.57 7.54 -8.95
N LEU A 30 5.75 6.50 -8.86
CA LEU A 30 4.59 6.32 -9.76
C LEU A 30 3.56 7.45 -9.61
N ALA A 31 3.29 7.89 -8.38
CA ALA A 31 2.38 9.00 -8.12
C ALA A 31 2.92 10.33 -8.65
N GLU A 32 4.24 10.55 -8.62
CA GLU A 32 4.89 11.73 -9.23
C GLU A 32 4.81 11.67 -10.76
N GLU A 33 5.10 10.51 -11.36
CA GLU A 33 5.04 10.28 -12.81
C GLU A 33 3.63 10.46 -13.38
N ALA A 34 2.62 9.95 -12.67
CA ALA A 34 1.22 10.13 -13.03
C ALA A 34 0.66 11.52 -12.70
N TYR A 35 1.44 12.42 -12.07
CA TYR A 35 0.96 13.69 -11.48
C TYR A 35 -0.22 13.52 -10.50
N GLN A 36 -0.28 12.40 -9.77
CA GLN A 36 -1.34 12.04 -8.82
C GLN A 36 -0.85 11.94 -7.35
N PRO A 37 -0.38 13.02 -6.72
CA PRO A 37 0.23 12.98 -5.38
C PRO A 37 -0.73 12.54 -4.25
N ARG A 38 -2.05 12.56 -4.49
CA ARG A 38 -3.07 12.14 -3.51
C ARG A 38 -3.18 10.61 -3.36
N GLN A 39 -2.64 9.84 -4.29
CA GLN A 39 -2.62 8.37 -4.25
C GLN A 39 -1.68 7.82 -3.16
N TYR A 40 -0.69 8.64 -2.76
CA TYR A 40 0.25 8.34 -1.70
C TYR A 40 -0.34 8.69 -0.33
N ALA A 41 -0.61 7.66 0.49
CA ALA A 41 -0.89 7.82 1.92
C ALA A 41 0.22 7.15 2.73
N GLY A 42 0.71 7.83 3.77
CA GLY A 42 1.86 7.37 4.55
C GLY A 42 1.59 6.13 5.42
N ASP A 43 0.31 5.90 5.73
CA ASP A 43 -0.15 4.84 6.65
C ASP A 43 -0.79 3.65 5.93
N LEU A 44 -0.46 3.44 4.65
CA LEU A 44 -1.00 2.32 3.87
C LEU A 44 -0.55 0.98 4.41
N SER A 45 -1.41 -0.03 4.20
CA SER A 45 -1.03 -1.41 4.42
C SER A 45 -0.16 -1.93 3.27
N PHE A 46 0.55 -3.02 3.52
CA PHE A 46 1.34 -3.71 2.50
C PHE A 46 0.48 -4.05 1.27
N GLU A 47 -0.66 -4.70 1.48
CA GLU A 47 -1.56 -5.15 0.40
C GLU A 47 -2.18 -3.96 -0.34
N GLU A 48 -2.55 -2.91 0.38
CA GLU A 48 -3.14 -1.73 -0.23
C GLU A 48 -2.12 -0.94 -1.04
N ALA A 49 -0.88 -0.83 -0.53
CA ALA A 49 0.21 -0.23 -1.28
C ALA A 49 0.51 -1.04 -2.56
N GLU A 50 0.52 -2.37 -2.49
CA GLU A 50 0.73 -3.23 -3.66
C GLU A 50 -0.37 -3.06 -4.72
N ARG A 51 -1.64 -3.05 -4.30
CA ARG A 51 -2.77 -2.79 -5.22
C ARG A 51 -2.65 -1.44 -5.92
N ARG A 52 -2.28 -0.38 -5.18
CA ARG A 52 -2.10 0.96 -5.76
C ARG A 52 -0.91 1.05 -6.70
N ILE A 53 0.19 0.39 -6.36
CA ILE A 53 1.36 0.29 -7.24
C ILE A 53 0.94 -0.36 -8.56
N GLN A 54 0.27 -1.51 -8.52
CA GLN A 54 -0.16 -2.20 -9.74
C GLN A 54 -1.15 -1.38 -10.58
N ALA A 55 -2.09 -0.67 -9.93
CA ALA A 55 -3.02 0.20 -10.62
C ALA A 55 -2.30 1.33 -11.36
N LEU A 56 -1.42 2.05 -10.67
CA LEU A 56 -0.65 3.15 -11.28
C LEU A 56 0.28 2.65 -12.39
N GLU A 57 0.91 1.49 -12.22
CA GLU A 57 1.75 0.89 -13.27
C GLU A 57 0.94 0.56 -14.52
N ALA A 58 -0.28 0.03 -14.37
CA ALA A 58 -1.16 -0.25 -15.49
C ALA A 58 -1.66 1.03 -16.18
N GLU A 59 -1.99 2.08 -15.40
CA GLU A 59 -2.39 3.38 -15.93
C GLU A 59 -1.26 4.04 -16.74
N ILE A 60 -0.05 4.03 -16.21
CA ILE A 60 1.15 4.56 -16.89
C ILE A 60 1.45 3.76 -18.16
N ALA A 61 1.45 2.44 -18.09
CA ALA A 61 1.72 1.59 -19.25
C ALA A 61 0.67 1.78 -20.37
N LEU A 62 -0.59 1.99 -20.00
CA LEU A 62 -1.65 2.32 -20.96
C LEU A 62 -1.41 3.69 -21.61
N ALA A 63 -0.96 4.68 -20.85
CA ALA A 63 -0.65 6.02 -21.37
C ALA A 63 0.56 6.02 -22.32
N ASP A 64 1.55 5.16 -22.07
CA ASP A 64 2.77 5.03 -22.91
C ASP A 64 2.51 4.26 -24.22
N SER A 65 1.39 3.52 -24.33
CA SER A 65 1.05 2.71 -25.50
C SER A 65 0.34 3.46 -26.64
N PHE A 66 0.23 4.79 -26.59
CA PHE A 66 -0.41 5.66 -27.59
C PHE A 66 0.60 6.44 -28.43
#